data_AF-A0A2H5N122-F1
#
_entry.id   AF-A0A2H5N122-F1
#
_cell.length_a   1.000
_cell.length_b   1.000
_cell.length_c   1.000
_cell.angle_alpha   90.00
_cell.angle_beta   90.00
_cell.angle_gamma   90.00
#
_symmetry.space_group_name_H-M   'P 1'
#
loop_
_entity.id
_entity.type
_entity.pdbx_description
1 polymer ?
#
loop_
_entity_poly.entity_id
_entity_poly.type
_entity_poly.pdbx_seq_one_letter_code
_entity_poly.pdbx_strand_id
1 'polypeptide(L)'
;VGSFARGLFLVHSECLESNYIASRPFRVNAGPVHAYVLVPGGKTCYLSELKSGKEVIVVDQKGRQRTAVVGRVKIESRPLILVEAKTNSGDQTLYGIILQNAETVALVSPCKGTGEQEKAIPVTSLKVGDEVLLRVQGAARHTGIEIQEFIVEN
;
A
#
# COMPACT_ATOMS: atom_id res chain seq x y z
N VAL A 1 1.61 0.49 -1.85
CA VAL A 1 2.91 0.10 -1.26
C VAL A 1 3.01 -1.42 -1.22
N GLY A 2 4.19 -2.02 -1.21
CA GLY A 2 4.30 -3.49 -1.14
C GLY A 2 5.71 -3.97 -0.90
N SER A 3 5.89 -5.21 -0.45
CA SER A 3 7.22 -5.81 -0.27
C SER A 3 7.92 -6.08 -1.59
N PHE A 4 7.16 -6.23 -2.68
CA PHE A 4 7.67 -6.44 -4.03
C PHE A 4 7.15 -5.36 -4.98
N ALA A 5 7.98 -4.91 -5.93
CA ALA A 5 7.58 -3.88 -6.90
C ALA A 5 6.41 -4.34 -7.80
N ARG A 6 6.28 -5.65 -8.01
CA ARG A 6 5.22 -6.28 -8.83
C ARG A 6 3.83 -6.25 -8.20
N GLY A 7 3.71 -6.02 -6.90
CA GLY A 7 2.44 -6.03 -6.19
C GLY A 7 2.36 -4.98 -5.11
N LEU A 8 1.55 -3.95 -5.35
CA LEU A 8 1.39 -2.82 -4.44
C LEU A 8 -0.03 -2.79 -3.87
N PHE A 9 -0.16 -2.95 -2.57
CA PHE A 9 -1.39 -2.82 -1.80
C PHE A 9 -1.83 -1.37 -1.67
N LEU A 10 -3.14 -1.15 -1.70
CA LEU A 10 -3.74 0.16 -1.47
C LEU A 10 -3.98 0.35 0.04
N VAL A 11 -3.06 1.09 0.68
CA VAL A 11 -3.17 1.46 2.10
C VAL A 11 -4.00 2.73 2.22
N HIS A 12 -4.97 2.71 3.12
CA HIS A 12 -5.86 3.83 3.36
C HIS A 12 -5.11 5.04 3.96
N SER A 13 -5.44 6.25 3.51
CA SER A 13 -4.99 7.46 4.18
C SER A 13 -5.79 7.62 5.46
N GLU A 14 -5.16 7.63 6.62
CA GLU A 14 -5.70 7.67 7.99
C GLU A 14 -6.59 8.90 8.28
N CYS A 15 -7.66 9.02 7.49
CA CYS A 15 -8.63 10.10 7.43
C CYS A 15 -9.99 9.62 7.96
N LEU A 16 -10.15 8.33 8.24
CA LEU A 16 -11.34 7.82 8.94
C LEU A 16 -11.28 8.29 10.38
N GLU A 17 -12.41 8.75 10.88
CA GLU A 17 -12.58 9.02 12.31
C GLU A 17 -12.65 7.69 13.06
N SER A 18 -11.87 7.57 14.14
CA SER A 18 -12.06 6.49 15.12
C SER A 18 -12.54 7.09 16.43
N ASN A 19 -13.17 6.25 17.27
CA ASN A 19 -13.65 6.66 18.60
C ASN A 19 -12.53 7.20 19.52
N TYR A 20 -11.26 6.97 19.15
CA TYR A 20 -10.10 7.25 19.98
C TYR A 20 -9.18 8.33 19.38
N ILE A 21 -9.26 8.60 18.08
CA ILE A 21 -8.30 9.45 17.36
C ILE A 21 -9.03 10.31 16.32
N ALA A 22 -8.82 11.63 16.41
CA ALA A 22 -9.32 12.57 15.42
C ALA A 22 -8.69 12.32 14.03
N SER A 23 -9.52 12.44 12.99
CA SER A 23 -9.09 12.30 11.60
C SER A 23 -7.98 13.29 11.24
N ARG A 24 -7.07 12.87 10.36
CA ARG A 24 -6.02 13.75 9.81
C ARG A 24 -6.35 14.11 8.36
N PRO A 25 -5.99 15.31 7.87
CA PRO A 25 -6.33 15.72 6.51
C PRO A 25 -5.82 14.75 5.44
N PHE A 26 -4.57 14.26 5.60
CA PHE A 26 -4.01 13.16 4.80
C PHE A 26 -2.72 12.63 5.45
N ARG A 27 -2.72 11.39 5.92
CA ARG A 27 -1.54 10.69 6.48
C ARG A 27 -1.58 9.22 6.08
N VAL A 28 -0.45 8.61 5.78
CA VAL A 28 -0.38 7.19 5.43
C VAL A 28 0.73 6.52 6.25
N ASN A 29 0.41 5.41 6.92
CA ASN A 29 1.42 4.52 7.49
C ASN A 29 1.80 3.51 6.42
N ALA A 30 2.87 3.80 5.69
CA ALA A 30 3.19 3.14 4.43
C ALA A 30 3.87 1.76 4.58
N GLY A 31 4.36 1.41 5.78
CA GLY A 31 5.10 0.16 6.05
C GLY A 31 6.59 0.40 6.39
N PRO A 32 7.43 -0.64 6.35
CA PRO A 32 8.85 -0.54 6.67
C PRO A 32 9.63 0.17 5.55
N VAL A 33 10.82 0.66 5.90
CA VAL A 33 11.66 1.49 5.02
C VAL A 33 12.04 0.83 3.68
N HIS A 34 12.04 -0.50 3.61
CA HIS A 34 12.37 -1.27 2.39
C HIS A 34 11.15 -1.57 1.50
N ALA A 35 9.93 -1.17 1.89
CA ALA A 35 8.77 -1.39 1.04
C ALA A 35 8.80 -0.48 -0.19
N TYR A 36 8.30 -0.97 -1.30
CA TYR A 36 8.14 -0.23 -2.53
C TYR A 36 6.91 0.67 -2.50
N VAL A 37 7.02 1.85 -3.10
CA VAL A 37 5.94 2.81 -3.34
C VAL A 37 5.90 3.21 -4.81
N LEU A 38 4.71 3.53 -5.32
CA LEU A 38 4.53 3.99 -6.69
C LEU A 38 4.85 5.49 -6.79
N VAL A 39 5.67 5.86 -7.77
CA VAL A 39 6.03 7.25 -8.08
C VAL A 39 5.65 7.58 -9.54
N PRO A 40 5.61 8.87 -9.92
CA PRO A 40 5.27 9.27 -11.28
C PRO A 40 6.14 8.60 -12.36
N GLY A 41 5.60 8.51 -13.58
CA GLY A 41 6.25 7.79 -14.69
C GLY A 41 6.15 6.26 -14.59
N GLY A 42 5.27 5.75 -13.72
CA GLY A 42 5.05 4.32 -13.51
C GLY A 42 6.17 3.63 -12.72
N LYS A 43 7.15 4.38 -12.21
CA LYS A 43 8.30 3.80 -11.50
C LYS A 43 7.94 3.45 -10.05
N THR A 44 8.79 2.66 -9.42
CA THR A 44 8.76 2.42 -7.98
C THR A 44 10.07 2.88 -7.35
N CYS A 45 10.04 3.23 -6.07
CA CYS A 45 11.22 3.44 -5.23
C CYS A 45 10.98 2.86 -3.84
N TYR A 46 12.01 2.79 -3.01
CA TYR A 46 11.84 2.42 -1.61
C TYR A 46 11.28 3.57 -0.77
N LEU A 47 10.56 3.24 0.31
CA LEU A 47 10.10 4.24 1.28
C LEU A 47 11.26 4.99 1.95
N SER A 48 12.43 4.34 2.11
CA SER A 48 13.66 4.96 2.61
C SER A 48 14.18 6.11 1.74
N GLU A 49 13.84 6.14 0.46
CA GLU A 49 14.26 7.17 -0.49
C GLU A 49 13.33 8.41 -0.48
N LEU A 50 12.17 8.29 0.16
CA LEU A 50 11.24 9.41 0.27
C LEU A 50 11.78 10.46 1.24
N LYS A 51 11.60 11.72 0.84
CA LYS A 51 11.88 12.91 1.65
C LYS A 51 10.89 14.00 1.28
N SER A 52 10.85 15.06 2.09
CA SER A 52 10.03 16.23 1.79
C SER A 52 10.32 16.74 0.37
N GLY A 53 9.27 17.07 -0.37
CA GLY A 53 9.35 17.55 -1.76
C GLY A 53 9.43 16.44 -2.82
N LYS A 54 9.52 15.16 -2.45
CA LYS A 54 9.40 14.04 -3.40
C LYS A 54 7.96 13.85 -3.84
N GLU A 55 7.77 13.39 -5.06
CA GLU A 55 6.45 13.07 -5.61
C GLU A 55 6.14 11.57 -5.47
N VAL A 56 4.88 11.27 -5.15
CA VAL A 56 4.34 9.91 -5.08
C VAL A 56 2.98 9.86 -5.77
N ILE A 57 2.56 8.66 -6.16
CA ILE A 57 1.21 8.45 -6.70
C ILE A 57 0.27 8.07 -5.56
N VAL A 58 -0.83 8.80 -5.47
CA VAL A 58 -1.97 8.44 -4.63
C VAL A 58 -3.13 8.00 -5.52
N VAL A 59 -3.84 6.97 -5.08
CA VAL A 59 -4.87 6.29 -5.87
C VAL A 59 -6.14 6.22 -5.03
N ASP A 60 -7.29 6.43 -5.66
CA ASP A 60 -8.58 6.17 -5.03
C ASP A 60 -9.07 4.74 -5.27
N GLN A 61 -10.20 4.39 -4.65
CA GLN A 61 -10.76 3.04 -4.73
C GLN A 61 -11.26 2.66 -6.14
N LYS A 62 -11.46 3.66 -7.01
CA LYS A 62 -11.86 3.46 -8.41
C LYS A 62 -10.64 3.32 -9.32
N GLY A 63 -9.42 3.34 -8.76
CA GLY A 63 -8.18 3.27 -9.53
C GLY A 63 -7.76 4.62 -10.15
N ARG A 64 -8.44 5.73 -9.83
CA ARG A 64 -8.03 7.06 -10.31
C ARG A 64 -6.78 7.48 -9.54
N GLN A 65 -5.75 7.85 -10.30
CA GLN A 65 -4.45 8.24 -9.76
C GLN A 65 -4.22 9.74 -9.89
N ARG A 66 -3.50 10.33 -8.93
CA ARG A 66 -2.94 11.68 -9.03
C ARG A 66 -1.57 11.73 -8.35
N THR A 67 -0.75 12.68 -8.76
CA THR A 67 0.52 12.96 -8.10
C THR A 67 0.29 13.76 -6.81
N ALA A 68 1.00 13.41 -5.74
CA ALA A 68 1.03 14.15 -4.49
C ALA A 68 2.48 14.38 -4.06
N VAL A 69 2.73 15.49 -3.36
CA VAL A 69 4.04 15.83 -2.81
C VAL A 69 4.13 15.36 -1.36
N VAL A 70 5.22 14.67 -1.02
CA VAL A 70 5.53 14.27 0.34
C VAL A 70 5.85 15.52 1.16
N GLY A 71 5.01 15.84 2.15
CA GLY A 71 5.26 16.95 3.07
C GLY A 71 6.34 16.63 4.09
N ARG A 72 6.22 15.47 4.77
CA ARG A 72 7.16 15.00 5.80
C ARG A 72 7.18 13.47 5.82
N VAL A 73 8.34 12.91 6.13
CA VAL A 73 8.51 11.48 6.44
C VAL A 73 8.81 11.35 7.93
N LYS A 74 8.12 10.43 8.60
CA LYS A 74 8.35 10.07 10.00
C LYS A 74 8.67 8.59 10.06
N ILE A 75 9.81 8.24 10.65
CA ILE A 75 10.26 6.87 10.85
C ILE A 75 10.25 6.60 12.34
N GLU A 76 9.58 5.53 12.77
CA GLU A 76 9.50 5.11 14.16
C GLU A 76 9.53 3.58 14.26
N SER A 77 9.98 3.07 15.40
CA SER A 77 9.98 1.63 15.69
C SER A 77 8.64 1.21 16.29
N ARG A 78 7.97 0.25 15.67
CA ARG A 78 6.66 -0.27 16.09
C ARG A 78 6.55 -1.76 15.80
N PRO A 79 5.67 -2.49 16.51
CA PRO A 79 5.28 -3.83 16.10
C PRO A 79 4.72 -3.82 14.68
N LEU A 80 5.13 -4.82 13.89
CA LEU A 80 4.73 -4.99 12.50
C LEU A 80 3.88 -6.25 12.34
N ILE A 81 3.10 -6.29 11.26
CA ILE A 81 2.30 -7.43 10.82
C ILE A 81 2.59 -7.68 9.34
N LEU A 82 2.77 -8.95 8.97
CA LEU A 82 2.84 -9.38 7.57
C LEU A 82 1.42 -9.67 7.07
N VAL A 83 1.05 -9.06 5.96
CA VAL A 83 -0.19 -9.34 5.24
C VAL A 83 0.17 -9.93 3.89
N GLU A 84 -0.42 -11.09 3.60
CA GLU A 84 -0.25 -11.77 2.32
C GLU A 84 -1.58 -11.85 1.58
N ALA A 85 -1.54 -11.63 0.28
CA ALA A 85 -2.69 -11.75 -0.61
C ALA A 85 -2.32 -12.53 -1.86
N LYS A 86 -3.30 -13.26 -2.39
CA LYS A 86 -3.22 -13.98 -3.66
C LYS A 86 -4.27 -13.42 -4.61
N THR A 87 -3.96 -13.44 -5.90
CA THR A 87 -4.93 -13.09 -6.94
C THR A 87 -5.84 -14.28 -7.26
N ASN A 88 -7.09 -14.01 -7.63
CA ASN A 88 -8.04 -15.07 -8.01
C ASN A 88 -7.75 -15.69 -9.40
N SER A 89 -6.77 -15.15 -10.15
CA SER A 89 -6.48 -15.48 -11.55
C SER A 89 -5.68 -16.78 -11.77
N GLY A 90 -5.75 -17.75 -10.87
CA GLY A 90 -5.11 -19.07 -11.02
C GLY A 90 -3.59 -19.08 -10.81
N ASP A 91 -2.90 -17.96 -10.97
CA ASP A 91 -1.50 -17.79 -10.57
C ASP A 91 -1.38 -17.84 -9.04
N GLN A 92 -0.59 -18.79 -8.52
CA GLN A 92 -0.28 -18.92 -7.10
C GLN A 92 0.70 -17.84 -6.58
N THR A 93 0.84 -16.72 -7.31
CA THR A 93 1.74 -15.64 -6.93
C THR A 93 1.25 -14.99 -5.63
N LEU A 94 2.05 -15.14 -4.57
CA LEU A 94 1.85 -14.46 -3.30
C LEU A 94 2.43 -13.06 -3.37
N TYR A 95 1.63 -12.09 -2.92
CA TYR A 95 2.05 -10.72 -2.73
C TYR A 95 2.03 -10.44 -1.24
N GLY A 96 3.13 -9.89 -0.74
CA GLY A 96 3.29 -9.53 0.67
C GLY A 96 3.40 -8.03 0.87
N ILE A 97 2.91 -7.57 2.02
CA ILE A 97 3.24 -6.26 2.58
C ILE A 97 3.40 -6.38 4.08
N ILE A 98 4.43 -5.73 4.62
CA ILE A 98 4.58 -5.55 6.06
C ILE A 98 4.02 -4.18 6.42
N LEU A 99 3.15 -4.13 7.42
CA LEU A 99 2.49 -2.93 7.90
C LEU A 99 2.67 -2.78 9.41
N GLN A 100 2.48 -1.57 9.92
CA GLN A 100 2.44 -1.35 11.36
C GLN A 100 1.18 -1.98 11.94
N ASN A 101 1.34 -2.76 13.01
CA ASN A 101 0.22 -3.37 13.73
C ASN A 101 -0.50 -2.31 14.58
N ALA A 102 -1.44 -1.60 13.97
CA ALA A 102 -2.28 -0.59 14.62
C ALA A 102 -3.63 -0.48 13.92
N GLU A 103 -4.69 -0.19 14.69
CA GLU A 103 -6.08 -0.06 14.19
C GLU A 103 -6.25 1.06 13.15
N THR A 104 -5.40 2.09 13.22
CA THR A 104 -5.43 3.20 12.27
C THR A 104 -4.80 2.87 10.92
N VAL A 105 -4.14 1.72 10.79
CA VAL A 105 -3.58 1.22 9.53
C VAL A 105 -4.60 0.28 8.91
N ALA A 106 -5.09 0.62 7.73
CA ALA A 106 -6.13 -0.14 7.06
C ALA A 106 -5.80 -0.36 5.58
N LEU A 107 -6.21 -1.50 5.05
CA LEU A 107 -6.16 -1.83 3.63
C LEU A 107 -7.51 -1.57 3.00
N VAL A 108 -7.52 -0.97 1.81
CA VAL A 108 -8.76 -0.67 1.11
C VAL A 108 -9.37 -1.95 0.55
N SER A 109 -10.66 -2.18 0.83
CA SER A 109 -11.43 -3.29 0.27
C SER A 109 -12.11 -2.85 -1.04
N PRO A 110 -12.37 -3.78 -1.98
CA PRO A 110 -13.23 -3.49 -3.12
C PRO A 110 -14.67 -3.23 -2.63
N CYS A 111 -15.23 -2.07 -2.98
CA CYS A 111 -16.61 -1.71 -2.59
C CYS A 111 -17.63 -2.76 -3.06
N LYS A 112 -18.31 -3.42 -2.11
CA LYS A 112 -19.55 -4.17 -2.35
C LYS A 112 -20.81 -3.47 -1.80
N GLY A 113 -20.68 -2.31 -1.14
CA GLY A 113 -21.79 -1.57 -0.51
C GLY A 113 -21.63 -0.04 -0.45
N THR A 114 -22.67 0.65 0.02
CA THR A 114 -22.84 2.13 0.00
C THR A 114 -22.24 2.86 1.21
N GLY A 115 -21.62 2.15 2.17
CA GLY A 115 -21.07 2.73 3.39
C GLY A 115 -19.60 3.16 3.30
N GLU A 116 -19.20 4.12 4.15
CA GLU A 116 -17.79 4.57 4.27
C GLU A 116 -16.92 3.64 5.14
N GLN A 117 -17.52 2.83 6.01
CA GLN A 117 -16.80 1.89 6.89
C GLN A 117 -16.41 0.58 6.17
N GLU A 118 -17.16 0.15 5.15
CA GLU A 118 -16.83 -1.08 4.39
C GLU A 118 -15.65 -0.91 3.43
N LYS A 119 -15.11 0.30 3.36
CA LYS A 119 -14.13 0.73 2.36
C LYS A 119 -12.68 0.45 2.76
N ALA A 120 -12.40 0.28 4.04
CA ALA A 120 -11.05 -0.02 4.52
C ALA A 120 -11.13 -0.95 5.73
N ILE A 121 -10.31 -1.99 5.73
CA ILE A 121 -10.25 -3.01 6.77
C ILE A 121 -8.98 -2.75 7.58
N PRO A 122 -9.09 -2.40 8.87
CA PRO A 122 -7.93 -2.31 9.75
C PRO A 122 -7.11 -3.60 9.73
N VAL A 123 -5.78 -3.47 9.73
CA VAL A 123 -4.88 -4.63 9.71
C VAL A 123 -5.03 -5.50 10.96
N THR A 124 -5.48 -4.93 12.07
CA THR A 124 -5.77 -5.62 13.33
C THR A 124 -7.02 -6.50 13.27
N SER A 125 -7.96 -6.19 12.36
CA SER A 125 -9.22 -6.94 12.19
C SER A 125 -9.24 -7.81 10.94
N LEU A 126 -8.17 -7.76 10.12
CA LEU A 126 -8.05 -8.47 8.85
C LEU A 126 -8.06 -9.99 9.06
N LYS A 127 -8.83 -10.70 8.24
CA LYS A 127 -9.00 -12.16 8.33
C LYS A 127 -8.75 -12.82 6.98
N VAL A 128 -8.43 -14.12 7.03
CA VAL A 128 -8.34 -14.94 5.82
C VAL A 128 -9.69 -14.94 5.12
N GLY A 129 -9.70 -14.56 3.84
CA GLY A 129 -10.91 -14.43 3.03
C GLY A 129 -11.32 -12.98 2.77
N ASP A 130 -10.75 -12.01 3.51
CA ASP A 130 -10.99 -10.60 3.22
C ASP A 130 -10.36 -10.21 1.86
N GLU A 131 -11.10 -9.45 1.08
CA GLU A 131 -10.66 -8.94 -0.21
C GLU A 131 -10.03 -7.55 -0.03
N VAL A 132 -8.88 -7.33 -0.66
CA VAL A 132 -8.16 -6.04 -0.64
C VAL A 132 -7.75 -5.63 -2.05
N LEU A 133 -7.59 -4.32 -2.25
CA LEU A 133 -7.15 -3.78 -3.53
C LEU A 133 -5.63 -3.88 -3.69
N LEU A 134 -5.22 -4.52 -4.79
CA LEU A 134 -3.85 -4.74 -5.17
C LEU A 134 -3.61 -4.21 -6.59
N ARG A 135 -2.58 -3.39 -6.77
CA ARG A 135 -2.03 -3.06 -8.08
C ARG A 135 -1.00 -4.11 -8.43
N VAL A 136 -1.34 -4.96 -9.39
CA VAL A 136 -0.41 -5.92 -10.00
C VAL A 136 0.25 -5.26 -11.20
N GLN A 137 1.56 -5.44 -11.31
CA GLN A 137 2.33 -4.99 -12.45
C GLN A 137 2.96 -6.20 -13.12
N GLY A 138 2.70 -6.38 -14.42
CA GLY A 138 3.35 -7.41 -15.22
C GLY A 138 4.84 -7.09 -15.39
N ALA A 139 5.69 -8.08 -15.15
CA ALA A 139 7.15 -8.05 -15.20
C ALA A 139 7.87 -7.17 -14.15
N ALA A 140 9.00 -7.68 -13.67
CA ALA A 140 9.84 -7.06 -12.65
C ALA A 140 10.49 -5.77 -13.17
N ARG A 141 10.73 -4.78 -12.31
CA ARG A 141 11.30 -3.48 -12.71
C ARG A 141 12.58 -3.20 -11.94
N HIS A 142 13.73 -3.20 -12.62
CA HIS A 142 14.97 -2.64 -12.10
C HIS A 142 15.03 -1.14 -12.46
N THR A 143 15.26 -0.26 -11.48
CA THR A 143 15.40 1.21 -11.69
C THR A 143 14.23 1.93 -12.37
N GLY A 144 13.02 1.36 -12.29
CA GLY A 144 11.81 1.99 -12.84
C GLY A 144 11.68 1.93 -14.37
N ILE A 145 12.41 1.03 -15.03
CA ILE A 145 12.21 0.68 -16.43
C ILE A 145 11.54 -0.69 -16.48
N GLU A 146 10.55 -0.87 -17.36
CA GLU A 146 9.94 -2.17 -17.60
C GLU A 146 10.92 -3.03 -18.39
N ILE A 147 11.49 -4.03 -17.73
CA ILE A 147 12.38 -5.00 -18.34
C ILE A 147 11.75 -6.37 -18.05
N GLN A 148 11.60 -7.23 -19.06
CA GLN A 148 11.30 -8.64 -18.80
C GLN A 148 12.56 -9.28 -18.21
N GLU A 149 12.77 -9.09 -16.91
CA GLU A 149 13.89 -9.65 -16.18
C GLU A 149 13.38 -10.65 -15.14
N PHE A 150 14.05 -11.79 -15.04
CA PHE A 150 13.78 -12.79 -14.01
C PHE A 150 14.41 -12.32 -12.70
N ILE A 151 13.58 -11.81 -11.79
CA ILE A 151 14.01 -11.37 -10.46
C ILE A 151 13.44 -12.34 -9.41
N VAL A 152 14.34 -12.96 -8.64
CA VAL A 152 14.00 -13.74 -7.44
C VAL A 152 14.26 -12.84 -6.23
N GLU A 153 13.18 -12.34 -5.63
CA GLU A 153 13.20 -11.67 -4.33
C GLU A 153 12.81 -12.72 -3.28
N ASN A 154 13.73 -13.05 -2.37
CA ASN A 154 13.57 -14.07 -1.32
C ASN A 154 12.99 -13.49 -0.03
#